data_AF-A0A6B3HQF3-F1
#
_entry.id   AF-A0A6B3HQF3-F1
#
_cell.length_a   1.000
_cell.length_b   1.000
_cell.length_c   1.000
_cell.angle_alpha   90.00
_cell.angle_beta   90.00
_cell.angle_gamma   90.00
#
_symmetry.space_group_name_H-M   'P 1'
#
loop_
_entity.id
_entity.type
_entity.pdbx_description
1 polymer ?
#
loop_
_entity_poly.entity_id
_entity_poly.type
_entity_poly.pdbx_seq_one_letter_code
_entity_poly.pdbx_strand_id
1 'polypeptide(L)'
;MAGPGGRMMAGGAPTERSMDFKGSSKRLLKRFGQEKASLYLMLGAVTVSVALSVAGPKILGKATDLIFAGVVGRQMREGTTKAEAIEGLRREGSGSMADMLSGVDFTPGEGIDFGAVGSVLLAVLV
;
A
#
# COMPACT_ATOMS: atom_id res chain seq x y z
N MET A 1 -13.47 60.19 45.43
CA MET A 1 -14.28 60.41 44.20
C MET A 1 -13.87 59.34 43.21
N ALA A 2 -14.65 58.26 43.13
CA ALA A 2 -14.40 57.15 42.20
C ALA A 2 -14.77 57.63 40.80
N GLY A 3 -13.86 57.51 39.83
CA GLY A 3 -14.19 57.66 38.42
C GLY A 3 -14.95 56.42 37.95
N PRO A 4 -16.24 56.51 37.60
CA PRO A 4 -17.03 55.37 37.17
C PRO A 4 -17.10 55.33 35.65
N GLY A 5 -16.63 54.23 35.07
CA GLY A 5 -16.78 53.93 33.64
C GLY A 5 -15.52 53.26 33.09
N GLY A 6 -15.31 51.94 33.24
CA GLY A 6 -16.36 50.93 33.24
C GLY A 6 -17.07 50.90 31.90
N ARG A 7 -16.33 50.72 30.79
CA ARG A 7 -16.80 50.23 29.47
C ARG A 7 -15.69 50.37 28.43
N MET A 8 -14.87 49.33 28.24
CA MET A 8 -14.24 48.95 26.96
C MET A 8 -13.26 47.78 27.20
N MET A 9 -13.78 46.64 27.66
CA MET A 9 -13.10 45.34 27.47
C MET A 9 -14.14 44.28 27.09
N ALA A 10 -15.00 44.65 26.13
CA ALA A 10 -15.79 43.72 25.34
C ALA A 10 -15.35 43.88 23.89
N GLY A 11 -14.09 43.53 23.61
CA GLY A 11 -13.54 43.43 22.26
C GLY A 11 -12.89 42.07 22.19
N GLY A 12 -13.55 41.13 21.52
CA GLY A 12 -13.25 39.71 21.57
C GLY A 12 -11.77 39.39 21.45
N ALA A 13 -11.31 38.45 22.27
CA ALA A 13 -10.15 37.67 21.89
C ALA A 13 -10.35 37.25 20.43
N PRO A 14 -9.40 37.50 19.51
CA PRO A 14 -9.59 37.10 18.13
C PRO A 14 -9.80 35.59 18.13
N THR A 15 -11.04 35.17 17.92
CA THR A 15 -11.41 33.85 17.43
C THR A 15 -11.02 33.77 15.96
N GLU A 16 -9.80 34.21 15.62
CA GLU A 16 -9.21 34.02 14.31
C GLU A 16 -8.94 32.52 14.17
N ARG A 17 -9.98 31.81 13.73
CA ARG A 17 -9.80 30.59 12.96
C ARG A 17 -8.81 30.92 11.86
N SER A 18 -7.79 30.10 11.71
CA SER A 18 -6.94 30.06 10.52
C SER A 18 -7.83 29.85 9.28
N MET A 19 -8.34 30.93 8.69
CA MET A 19 -9.16 30.88 7.47
C MET A 19 -8.29 30.65 6.23
N ASP A 20 -6.98 30.79 6.37
CA ASP A 20 -6.01 30.54 5.30
C ASP A 20 -4.90 29.58 5.77
N PHE A 21 -5.29 28.32 6.02
CA PHE A 21 -4.35 27.22 6.27
C PHE A 21 -3.37 27.06 5.11
N LYS A 22 -3.84 27.18 3.87
CA LYS A 22 -3.02 26.99 2.66
C LYS A 22 -1.95 28.07 2.54
N GLY A 23 -2.30 29.34 2.71
CA GLY A 23 -1.34 30.45 2.70
C GLY A 23 -0.40 30.42 3.89
N SER A 24 -0.88 30.03 5.07
CA SER A 24 -0.02 29.86 6.25
C SER A 24 1.00 28.74 6.10
N SER A 25 0.59 27.58 5.56
CA SER A 25 1.50 26.48 5.21
C SER A 25 2.51 26.90 4.14
N LYS A 26 2.08 27.63 3.11
CA LYS A 26 2.99 28.13 2.06
C LYS A 26 4.02 29.12 2.63
N ARG A 27 3.63 30.03 3.52
CA ARG A 27 4.54 30.97 4.20
C ARG A 27 5.53 30.23 5.09
N LEU A 28 5.07 29.21 5.81
CA LEU A 28 5.91 28.37 6.67
C LEU A 28 6.96 27.61 5.85
N LEU A 29 6.53 26.92 4.79
CA LEU A 29 7.43 26.22 3.86
C LEU A 29 8.43 27.18 3.20
N LYS A 30 8.03 28.42 2.91
CA LYS A 30 8.93 29.45 2.37
C LYS A 30 10.01 29.86 3.39
N ARG A 31 9.73 29.83 4.70
CA ARG A 31 10.73 30.10 5.76
C ARG A 31 11.80 29.01 5.85
N PHE A 32 11.43 27.75 5.61
CA PHE A 32 12.41 26.66 5.44
C PHE A 32 13.14 26.68 4.09
N GLY A 33 12.86 27.68 3.25
CA GLY A 33 13.37 27.78 1.88
C GLY A 33 14.88 27.97 1.75
N GLN A 34 15.59 28.33 2.83
CA GLN A 34 17.05 28.39 2.84
C GLN A 34 17.69 27.00 3.02
N GLU A 35 16.99 26.05 3.63
CA GLU A 35 17.45 24.67 3.93
C GLU A 35 16.73 23.61 3.08
N LYS A 36 16.38 23.95 1.83
CA LYS A 36 15.63 23.06 0.93
C LYS A 36 16.34 21.73 0.67
N ALA A 37 17.68 21.75 0.59
CA ALA A 37 18.47 20.55 0.34
C ALA A 37 18.28 19.52 1.47
N SER A 38 18.35 19.98 2.73
CA SER A 38 18.10 19.16 3.92
C SER A 38 16.69 18.59 3.94
N LEU A 39 15.67 19.38 3.58
CA LEU A 39 14.29 18.91 3.46
C LEU A 39 14.09 17.85 2.37
N TYR A 40 14.66 18.06 1.18
CA TYR A 40 14.56 17.07 0.10
C TYR A 40 15.30 15.78 0.45
N LEU A 41 16.44 15.88 1.13
CA LEU A 41 17.18 14.71 1.60
C LEU A 41 16.38 13.93 2.64
N MET A 42 15.75 14.60 3.61
CA MET A 42 14.86 13.94 4.57
C MET A 42 13.66 13.29 3.86
N LEU A 43 13.03 13.98 2.91
CA LEU A 43 11.89 13.45 2.16
C LEU A 43 12.28 12.22 1.34
N GLY A 44 13.45 12.25 0.70
CA GLY A 44 14.00 11.11 -0.02
C GLY A 44 14.28 9.94 0.93
N ALA A 45 14.95 10.20 2.06
CA ALA A 45 15.26 9.17 3.06
C ALA A 45 13.99 8.52 3.63
N VAL A 46 12.95 9.30 3.94
CA VAL A 46 11.65 8.79 4.40
C VAL A 46 10.99 7.96 3.31
N THR A 47 11.01 8.43 2.06
CA THR A 47 10.43 7.69 0.92
C THR A 47 11.11 6.33 0.75
N VAL A 48 12.45 6.28 0.79
CA VAL A 48 13.23 5.04 0.71
C VAL A 48 12.93 4.14 1.90
N SER A 49 12.89 4.68 3.11
CA SER A 49 12.56 3.93 4.32
C SER A 49 11.17 3.28 4.23
N VAL A 50 10.16 4.01 3.79
CA VAL A 50 8.81 3.47 3.57
C VAL A 50 8.83 2.42 2.47
N ALA A 51 9.48 2.68 1.33
CA ALA A 51 9.57 1.73 0.23
C ALA A 51 10.20 0.39 0.67
N LEU A 52 11.28 0.44 1.45
CA LEU A 52 11.91 -0.74 2.05
C LEU A 52 10.96 -1.45 3.03
N SER A 53 10.20 -0.69 3.82
CA SER A 53 9.23 -1.23 4.79
C SER A 53 8.09 -1.99 4.11
N VAL A 54 7.62 -1.54 2.93
CA VAL A 54 6.55 -2.24 2.19
C VAL A 54 7.08 -3.32 1.24
N ALA A 55 8.38 -3.31 0.92
CA ALA A 55 8.99 -4.31 0.03
C ALA A 55 8.89 -5.73 0.62
N GLY A 56 9.18 -5.90 1.91
CA GLY A 56 9.09 -7.21 2.58
C GLY A 56 7.71 -7.87 2.45
N PRO A 57 6.61 -7.22 2.91
CA PRO A 57 5.26 -7.75 2.74
C PRO A 57 4.88 -8.01 1.28
N LYS A 58 5.33 -7.15 0.35
CA LYS A 58 5.06 -7.32 -1.08
C LYS A 58 5.74 -8.56 -1.67
N ILE A 59 6.98 -8.84 -1.26
CA ILE A 59 7.72 -10.01 -1.74
C ILE A 59 7.16 -11.29 -1.10
N LEU A 60 6.81 -11.24 0.19
CA LEU A 60 6.21 -12.39 0.88
C LEU A 60 4.82 -12.75 0.32
N GLY A 61 4.05 -11.75 -0.14
CA GLY A 61 2.83 -11.96 -0.92
C GLY A 61 3.07 -12.86 -2.13
N LYS A 62 4.12 -12.58 -2.92
CA LYS A 62 4.48 -13.41 -4.09
C LYS A 62 4.83 -14.85 -3.72
N ALA A 63 5.48 -15.07 -2.57
CA ALA A 63 5.75 -16.43 -2.10
C ALA A 63 4.45 -17.18 -1.82
N THR A 64 3.48 -16.49 -1.21
CA THR A 64 2.13 -17.05 -0.97
C THR A 64 1.43 -17.36 -2.29
N ASP A 65 1.52 -16.47 -3.27
CA ASP A 65 0.92 -16.67 -4.60
C ASP A 65 1.48 -17.91 -5.30
N LEU A 66 2.81 -18.12 -5.25
CA LEU A 66 3.46 -19.31 -5.83
C LEU A 66 3.00 -20.60 -5.15
N ILE A 67 2.88 -20.59 -3.82
CA ILE A 67 2.38 -21.74 -3.07
C ILE A 67 0.92 -22.02 -3.44
N PHE A 68 0.07 -20.99 -3.49
CA PHE A 68 -1.32 -21.14 -3.88
C PHE A 68 -1.47 -21.65 -5.31
N ALA A 69 -0.70 -21.11 -6.25
CA ALA A 69 -0.66 -21.55 -7.64
C ALA A 69 -0.33 -23.04 -7.75
N GLY A 70 0.68 -23.51 -7.02
CA GLY A 70 1.06 -24.93 -7.04
C GLY A 70 0.07 -25.86 -6.33
N VAL A 71 -0.56 -25.43 -5.23
CA VAL A 71 -1.61 -26.22 -4.55
C VAL A 71 -2.83 -26.39 -5.45
N VAL A 72 -3.26 -25.31 -6.10
CA VAL A 72 -4.39 -25.35 -7.03
C VAL A 72 -4.03 -26.12 -8.29
N GLY A 73 -2.84 -25.89 -8.86
CA GLY A 73 -2.33 -26.60 -10.03
C GLY A 73 -2.42 -28.12 -9.85
N ARG A 74 -1.99 -28.63 -8.69
CA ARG A 74 -2.04 -30.06 -8.36
C ARG A 74 -3.45 -30.65 -8.27
N GLN A 75 -4.46 -29.84 -7.95
CA GLN A 75 -5.86 -30.29 -7.87
C GLN A 75 -6.54 -30.29 -9.24
N MET A 76 -5.95 -29.60 -10.23
CA MET A 76 -6.49 -29.51 -11.58
C MET A 76 -6.04 -30.69 -12.43
N ARG A 77 -6.85 -31.01 -13.44
CA ARG A 77 -6.58 -32.13 -14.32
C ARG A 77 -5.33 -31.86 -15.16
N GLU A 78 -4.36 -32.75 -15.08
CA GLU A 78 -3.13 -32.67 -15.89
C GLU A 78 -3.47 -32.58 -17.39
N GLY A 79 -2.72 -31.72 -18.11
CA GLY A 79 -2.83 -31.57 -19.55
C GLY A 79 -3.97 -30.67 -20.04
N THR A 80 -4.76 -30.05 -19.16
CA THR A 80 -5.67 -28.96 -19.55
C THR A 80 -4.97 -27.61 -19.49
N THR A 81 -5.44 -26.67 -20.30
CA THR A 81 -4.97 -25.28 -20.21
C THR A 81 -5.62 -24.55 -19.03
N LYS A 82 -4.98 -23.49 -18.50
CA LYS A 82 -5.56 -22.61 -17.47
C LYS A 82 -6.97 -22.13 -17.87
N ALA A 83 -7.16 -21.77 -19.14
CA ALA A 83 -8.46 -21.32 -19.66
C ALA A 83 -9.54 -22.41 -19.57
N GLU A 84 -9.21 -23.65 -19.98
CA GLU A 84 -10.13 -24.78 -19.90
C GLU A 84 -10.45 -25.16 -18.45
N ALA A 85 -9.48 -25.09 -17.54
CA ALA A 85 -9.69 -25.34 -16.12
C ALA A 85 -10.66 -24.29 -15.50
N ILE A 86 -10.46 -23.02 -15.81
CA ILE A 86 -11.34 -21.92 -15.37
C ILE A 86 -12.74 -22.09 -15.94
N GLU A 87 -12.86 -22.47 -17.22
CA GLU A 87 -14.17 -22.68 -17.83
C GLU A 87 -14.89 -23.91 -17.28
N GLY A 88 -14.16 -24.98 -16.96
CA GLY A 88 -14.68 -26.13 -16.22
C GLY A 88 -15.28 -25.72 -14.88
N LEU A 89 -14.55 -24.93 -14.08
CA LEU A 89 -15.03 -24.40 -12.80
C LEU A 89 -16.27 -23.53 -12.96
N ARG A 90 -16.36 -22.72 -14.02
CA ARG A 90 -17.55 -21.91 -14.32
C ARG A 90 -18.76 -22.78 -14.66
N ARG A 91 -18.56 -23.87 -15.41
CA ARG A 91 -19.63 -24.83 -15.75
C ARG A 91 -20.12 -25.62 -14.54
N GLU A 92 -19.24 -25.90 -13.60
CA GLU A 92 -19.58 -26.56 -12.32
C GLU A 92 -20.27 -25.63 -11.31
N GLY A 93 -20.45 -24.34 -11.64
CA GLY A 93 -21.07 -23.34 -10.76
C GLY A 93 -20.11 -22.66 -9.79
N SER A 94 -18.81 -22.98 -9.86
CA SER A 94 -17.75 -22.42 -9.01
C SER A 94 -17.21 -21.07 -9.55
N GLY A 95 -18.11 -20.15 -9.92
CA GLY A 95 -17.75 -18.88 -10.57
C GLY A 95 -16.78 -18.00 -9.76
N SER A 96 -16.97 -17.90 -8.44
CA SER A 96 -16.07 -17.13 -7.56
C SER A 96 -14.66 -17.72 -7.51
N MET A 97 -14.53 -19.05 -7.56
CA MET A 97 -13.22 -19.71 -7.60
C MET A 97 -12.56 -19.45 -8.96
N ALA A 98 -13.32 -19.55 -10.05
CA ALA A 98 -12.83 -19.26 -11.40
C ALA A 98 -12.32 -17.82 -11.54
N ASP A 99 -13.02 -16.84 -10.96
CA ASP A 99 -12.60 -15.44 -11.00
C ASP A 99 -11.35 -15.19 -10.13
N MET A 100 -11.25 -15.82 -8.95
CA MET A 100 -10.04 -15.76 -8.13
C MET A 100 -8.83 -16.35 -8.87
N LEU A 101 -8.99 -17.52 -9.50
CA LEU A 101 -7.92 -18.22 -10.22
C LEU A 101 -7.53 -17.56 -11.55
N SER A 102 -8.39 -16.70 -12.10
CA SER A 102 -8.07 -15.95 -13.32
C SER A 102 -6.84 -15.06 -13.13
N GLY A 103 -6.67 -14.47 -11.95
CA GLY A 103 -5.55 -13.60 -11.58
C GLY A 103 -4.29 -14.34 -11.12
N VAL A 104 -4.32 -15.65 -10.92
CA VAL A 104 -3.19 -16.44 -10.41
C VAL A 104 -2.53 -17.19 -11.56
N ASP A 105 -1.21 -17.10 -11.67
CA ASP A 105 -0.44 -17.82 -12.70
C ASP A 105 -0.18 -19.27 -12.26
N PHE A 106 -1.23 -20.10 -12.33
CA PHE A 106 -1.14 -21.54 -12.06
C PHE A 106 -1.07 -22.36 -13.35
N THR A 107 -0.34 -23.48 -13.27
CA THR A 107 -0.25 -24.47 -14.35
C THR A 107 -1.00 -25.74 -13.91
N PRO A 108 -2.06 -26.17 -14.63
CA PRO A 108 -2.78 -27.39 -14.29
C PRO A 108 -1.86 -28.62 -14.30
N GLY A 109 -1.88 -29.40 -13.23
CA GLY A 109 -1.05 -30.59 -13.08
C GLY A 109 0.31 -30.37 -12.41
N GLU A 110 0.79 -29.13 -12.30
CA GLU A 110 2.04 -28.84 -11.60
C GLU A 110 1.81 -28.53 -10.12
N GLY A 111 2.74 -28.99 -9.28
CA GLY A 111 2.76 -28.72 -7.85
C GLY A 111 3.42 -27.39 -7.48
N ILE A 112 3.74 -27.24 -6.20
CA ILE A 112 4.46 -26.06 -5.69
C ILE A 112 5.89 -26.04 -6.24
N ASP A 113 6.28 -24.95 -6.89
CA ASP A 113 7.67 -24.68 -7.23
C ASP A 113 8.44 -24.19 -6.00
N PHE A 114 9.00 -25.15 -5.25
CA PHE A 114 9.81 -24.87 -4.06
C PHE A 114 11.11 -24.11 -4.40
N GLY A 115 11.61 -24.19 -5.64
CA GLY A 115 12.78 -23.44 -6.09
C GLY A 115 12.46 -21.96 -6.20
N ALA A 116 11.36 -21.62 -6.89
CA ALA A 116 10.86 -20.26 -6.97
C ALA A 116 10.52 -19.70 -5.58
N VAL A 117 9.79 -20.45 -4.75
CA VAL A 117 9.47 -20.04 -3.37
C VAL A 117 10.75 -19.79 -2.56
N GLY A 118 11.73 -20.68 -2.63
CA GLY A 118 13.01 -20.53 -1.95
C GLY A 118 13.77 -19.28 -2.37
N SER A 119 13.80 -18.97 -3.68
CA SER A 119 14.43 -17.74 -4.19
C SER A 119 13.75 -16.47 -3.68
N VAL A 120 12.42 -16.48 -3.57
CA VAL A 120 11.63 -15.35 -3.05
C VAL A 120 11.87 -15.18 -1.55
N LEU A 121 11.92 -16.27 -0.78
CA LEU A 121 12.21 -16.21 0.65
C LEU A 121 13.65 -15.74 0.92
N LEU A 122 14.62 -16.18 0.10
CA LEU A 122 16.00 -15.67 0.17
C LEU A 122 16.07 -14.16 -0.13
N ALA A 123 15.28 -13.67 -1.08
CA ALA A 123 15.20 -12.25 -1.38
C ALA A 123 14.58 -11.39 -0.27
N VAL A 124 13.83 -12.00 0.68
CA VAL A 124 13.30 -11.32 1.87
C VAL A 124 14.30 -11.34 3.03
N LEU A 125 15.14 -12.38 3.11
CA LEU A 125 16.11 -12.55 4.20
C LEU A 125 17.26 -11.55 4.14
N VAL A 126 17.57 -11.04 2.95
CA VAL A 126 18.65 -10.07 2.66
C VAL A 126 18.10 -8.66 2.63
#